data_AF-I3DXX1-F1
#
_entry.id   AF-I3DXX1-F1
#
_cell.length_a   1.000
_cell.length_b   1.000
_cell.length_c   1.000
_cell.angle_alpha   90.00
_cell.angle_beta   90.00
_cell.angle_gamma   90.00
#
_symmetry.space_group_name_H-M   'P 1'
#
loop_
_entity.id
_entity.type
_entity.pdbx_description
1 polymer ?
#
loop_
_entity_poly.entity_id
_entity_poly.type
_entity_poly.pdbx_seq_one_letter_code
_entity_poly.pdbx_strand_id
1 'polypeptide(L)'
;MHYFFDDLTREERIQKREEEIYNLIKNHIQKVGFPPTTRELVRKSSINSTSTIHSYLIRLKNKGLIDWVPKKPGTLHLVEQKESSAS
;
A
#
# COMPACT_ATOMS: atom_id res chain seq x y z
N MET A 1 -5.03 -13.20 -19.70
CA MET A 1 -4.31 -11.99 -19.24
C MET A 1 -3.00 -12.47 -18.64
N HIS A 2 -1.93 -12.46 -19.43
CA HIS A 2 -0.58 -12.62 -18.90
C HIS A 2 -0.22 -11.32 -18.20
N TYR A 3 -0.01 -11.37 -16.89
CA TYR A 3 0.51 -10.21 -16.19
C TYR A 3 2.01 -10.19 -16.41
N PHE A 4 2.58 -9.00 -16.54
CA PHE A 4 4.04 -8.78 -16.71
C PHE A 4 4.91 -9.33 -15.54
N PHE A 5 4.28 -10.05 -14.60
CA PHE A 5 4.84 -10.60 -13.38
C PHE A 5 4.76 -12.14 -13.32
N ASP A 6 4.32 -12.80 -14.40
CA ASP A 6 4.16 -14.27 -14.40
C ASP A 6 5.50 -15.02 -14.38
N ASP A 7 6.60 -14.39 -14.80
CA ASP A 7 7.95 -14.94 -14.76
C ASP A 7 8.72 -14.64 -13.46
N LEU A 8 8.09 -13.92 -12.51
CA LEU A 8 8.72 -13.54 -11.24
C LEU A 8 8.58 -14.63 -10.18
N THR A 9 9.57 -14.70 -9.31
CA THR A 9 9.50 -15.53 -8.09
C THR A 9 8.35 -15.08 -7.19
N ARG A 10 7.93 -15.96 -6.28
CA ARG A 10 6.82 -15.68 -5.37
C ARG A 10 7.14 -14.46 -4.48
N GLU A 11 8.38 -14.34 -4.05
CA GLU A 11 8.89 -13.25 -3.22
C GLU A 11 8.82 -11.91 -3.96
N GLU A 12 9.31 -11.86 -5.20
CA GLU A 12 9.30 -10.67 -6.04
C GLU A 12 7.88 -10.20 -6.34
N ARG A 13 6.96 -11.14 -6.63
CA ARG A 13 5.54 -10.80 -6.84
C ARG A 13 4.90 -10.18 -5.61
N ILE A 14 5.23 -10.69 -4.43
CA ILE A 14 4.75 -10.14 -3.16
C ILE A 14 5.32 -8.74 -2.95
N GLN A 15 6.60 -8.53 -3.20
CA GLN A 15 7.25 -7.23 -3.07
C GLN A 15 6.65 -6.21 -4.04
N LYS A 16 6.43 -6.59 -5.31
CA LYS A 16 5.82 -5.72 -6.33
C LYS A 16 4.39 -5.33 -6.00
N ARG A 17 3.59 -6.28 -5.51
CA ARG A 17 2.22 -5.99 -5.03
C ARG A 17 2.21 -5.07 -3.82
N GLU A 18 3.15 -5.26 -2.91
CA GLU A 18 3.28 -4.41 -1.73
C GLU A 18 3.65 -2.97 -2.12
N GLU A 19 4.63 -2.82 -3.02
CA GLU A 19 5.05 -1.54 -3.61
C GLU A 19 3.89 -0.87 -4.37
N GLU A 20 3.12 -1.64 -5.15
CA GLU A 20 1.92 -1.17 -5.86
C GLU A 20 0.90 -0.57 -4.88
N ILE A 21 0.54 -1.30 -3.82
CA ILE A 21 -0.43 -0.82 -2.82
C ILE A 21 0.08 0.44 -2.12
N TYR A 22 1.35 0.47 -1.72
CA TYR A 22 1.94 1.64 -1.08
C TYR A 22 1.88 2.87 -2.00
N ASN A 23 2.27 2.72 -3.26
CA ASN A 23 2.24 3.80 -4.24
C ASN A 23 0.81 4.28 -4.53
N LEU A 24 -0.17 3.39 -4.59
CA LEU A 24 -1.57 3.77 -4.75
C LEU A 24 -2.07 4.63 -3.58
N ILE A 25 -1.73 4.25 -2.35
CA ILE A 25 -2.06 5.03 -1.15
C ILE A 25 -1.38 6.40 -1.21
N LYS A 26 -0.07 6.42 -1.45
CA LYS A 26 0.73 7.65 -1.51
C LYS A 26 0.19 8.62 -2.55
N ASN A 27 0.01 8.16 -3.78
CA ASN A 27 -0.50 8.98 -4.87
C ASN A 27 -1.92 9.47 -4.63
N HIS A 28 -2.78 8.66 -3.99
CA HIS A 28 -4.15 9.06 -3.71
C HIS A 28 -4.19 10.12 -2.61
N ILE A 29 -3.42 9.97 -1.53
CA ILE A 29 -3.28 11.00 -0.49
C ILE A 29 -2.74 12.30 -1.09
N GLN A 30 -1.71 12.23 -1.93
CA GLN A 30 -1.15 13.43 -2.56
C GLN A 30 -2.13 14.14 -3.50
N LYS A 31 -3.01 13.40 -4.19
CA LYS A 31 -3.97 13.98 -5.15
C LYS A 31 -5.26 14.45 -4.50
N VAL A 32 -5.76 13.73 -3.50
CA VAL A 32 -7.10 13.91 -2.94
C VAL A 32 -7.06 14.49 -1.52
N GLY A 33 -5.95 14.30 -0.79
CA GLY A 33 -5.76 14.78 0.57
C GLY A 33 -6.16 13.79 1.67
N PHE A 34 -6.68 12.61 1.31
CA PHE A 34 -7.06 11.55 2.25
C PHE A 34 -6.71 10.16 1.71
N PRO A 35 -6.58 9.13 2.56
CA PRO A 35 -6.23 7.78 2.13
C PRO A 35 -7.35 7.09 1.34
N PRO A 36 -7.03 6.24 0.36
CA PRO A 36 -8.03 5.50 -0.38
C PRO A 36 -8.68 4.44 0.48
N THR A 37 -9.94 4.13 0.20
CA THR A 37 -10.65 3.01 0.82
C THR A 37 -10.15 1.67 0.26
N THR A 38 -10.38 0.58 1.00
CA THR A 38 -10.05 -0.78 0.53
C THR A 38 -10.71 -1.11 -0.81
N ARG A 39 -11.94 -0.62 -1.06
CA ARG A 39 -12.65 -0.81 -2.33
C ARG A 39 -11.97 -0.08 -3.48
N GLU A 40 -11.46 1.12 -3.26
CA GLU A 40 -10.72 1.88 -4.27
C GLU A 40 -9.36 1.25 -4.56
N LEU A 41 -8.68 0.74 -3.53
CA LEU A 41 -7.44 -0.01 -3.69
C LEU A 41 -7.64 -1.26 -4.55
N VAL A 42 -8.71 -2.04 -4.32
CA VAL A 42 -9.04 -3.20 -5.16
C VAL A 42 -9.28 -2.78 -6.62
N ARG A 43 -10.00 -1.67 -6.85
CA ARG A 43 -10.28 -1.18 -8.21
C ARG A 43 -9.04 -0.65 -8.95
N LYS A 44 -8.05 -0.12 -8.21
CA LYS A 44 -6.85 0.51 -8.79
C LYS A 44 -5.64 -0.42 -8.84
N SER A 45 -5.66 -1.52 -8.10
CA SER A 45 -4.57 -2.49 -8.04
C SER A 45 -4.82 -3.69 -8.94
N SER A 46 -3.78 -4.47 -9.15
CA SER A 46 -3.84 -5.80 -9.75
C SER A 46 -4.48 -6.88 -8.86
N ILE A 47 -5.00 -6.51 -7.68
CA ILE A 47 -5.51 -7.42 -6.64
C ILE A 47 -7.03 -7.32 -6.53
N ASN A 48 -7.73 -8.41 -6.86
CA ASN A 48 -9.19 -8.45 -6.84
C ASN A 48 -9.82 -8.81 -5.49
N SER A 49 -9.00 -9.11 -4.45
CA SER A 49 -9.49 -9.56 -3.14
C SER A 49 -9.20 -8.54 -2.05
N THR A 50 -10.26 -8.09 -1.37
CA THR A 50 -10.19 -7.18 -0.22
C THR A 50 -9.38 -7.77 0.93
N SER A 51 -9.50 -9.07 1.19
CA SER A 51 -8.76 -9.77 2.24
C SER A 51 -7.26 -9.75 1.96
N THR A 52 -6.88 -9.93 0.69
CA THR A 52 -5.48 -9.85 0.27
C THR A 52 -4.91 -8.45 0.45
N ILE A 53 -5.67 -7.41 0.10
CA ILE A 53 -5.25 -6.02 0.36
C ILE A 53 -5.08 -5.76 1.85
N HIS A 54 -6.01 -6.23 2.69
CA HIS A 54 -5.89 -6.08 4.14
C HIS A 54 -4.59 -6.70 4.68
N SER A 55 -4.20 -7.88 4.21
CA SER A 55 -2.91 -8.48 4.54
C SER A 55 -1.71 -7.61 4.12
N TYR A 56 -1.75 -7.02 2.93
CA TYR A 56 -0.68 -6.10 2.49
C TYR A 56 -0.63 -4.82 3.35
N LEU A 57 -1.78 -4.26 3.72
CA LEU A 57 -1.85 -3.09 4.61
C LEU A 57 -1.23 -3.39 5.98
N ILE A 58 -1.52 -4.56 6.56
CA ILE A 58 -0.87 -4.99 7.81
C ILE A 58 0.65 -5.12 7.63
N ARG A 59 1.11 -5.69 6.51
CA ARG A 59 2.55 -5.83 6.24
C ARG A 59 3.24 -4.47 6.11
N LEU A 60 2.65 -3.54 5.36
CA LEU A 60 3.12 -2.17 5.23
C LEU A 60 3.16 -1.45 6.59
N LYS A 61 2.15 -1.69 7.44
CA LYS A 61 2.11 -1.16 8.80
C LYS A 61 3.26 -1.70 9.65
N ASN A 62 3.45 -3.01 9.63
CA ASN A 62 4.52 -3.68 10.38
C ASN A 62 5.91 -3.25 9.91
N LYS A 63 6.05 -2.85 8.64
CA LYS A 63 7.27 -2.26 8.08
C LYS A 63 7.46 -0.79 8.47
N GLY A 64 6.49 -0.16 9.13
CA GLY A 64 6.54 1.25 9.50
C GLY A 64 6.43 2.19 8.30
N LEU A 65 5.80 1.75 7.20
CA LEU A 65 5.55 2.58 6.01
C LEU A 65 4.21 3.31 6.08
N ILE A 66 3.24 2.71 6.78
CA ILE A 66 1.92 3.29 7.00
C ILE A 66 1.48 3.06 8.44
N ASP A 67 0.57 3.88 8.96
CA ASP A 67 -0.07 3.63 10.25
C ASP A 67 -1.55 4.07 10.24
N TRP A 68 -2.31 3.59 11.23
CA TRP A 68 -3.71 3.90 11.41
C TRP A 68 -3.86 4.91 12.53
N VAL A 69 -4.61 5.99 12.30
CA VAL A 69 -4.84 6.96 13.36
C VAL A 69 -5.78 6.38 14.42
N PRO A 70 -5.34 6.28 15.69
CA PRO A 70 -6.12 5.64 16.75
C PRO A 70 -7.44 6.38 17.07
N LYS A 71 -7.51 7.69 16.77
CA LYS A 71 -8.70 8.53 17.03
C LYS A 71 -9.68 8.60 15.85
N LYS A 72 -9.35 8.01 14.71
CA LYS A 72 -10.20 7.95 13.51
C LYS A 72 -10.01 6.59 12.84
N PRO A 73 -10.75 5.55 13.28
CA PRO A 73 -10.67 4.23 12.65
C PRO A 73 -10.93 4.36 11.14
N GLY A 74 -9.95 3.93 10.35
CA GLY A 74 -9.99 4.02 8.88
C GLY A 74 -9.16 5.14 8.25
N THR A 75 -8.55 6.05 9.03
CA THR A 75 -7.62 7.04 8.46
C THR A 75 -6.17 6.55 8.50
N LEU A 76 -5.75 5.97 7.38
CA LEU A 76 -4.37 5.57 7.11
C LEU A 76 -3.50 6.81 6.84
N HIS A 77 -2.34 6.90 7.48
CA HIS A 77 -1.32 7.92 7.21
C HIS A 77 -0.03 7.25 6.72
N LEU A 78 0.67 7.93 5.81
CA LEU A 78 2.03 7.54 5.45
C LEU A 78 2.94 7.88 6.62
N VAL A 79 3.69 6.89 7.08
CA VAL A 79 4.80 7.15 7.98
C VAL A 79 5.95 7.47 7.05
N GLU A 80 6.11 8.77 6.77
CA GLU A 80 7.29 9.22 6.05
C GLU A 80 8.48 8.87 6.93
N GLN A 81 9.18 7.79 6.56
CA GLN A 81 10.53 7.60 7.05
C GLN A 81 11.27 8.82 6.52
N LYS A 82 11.42 9.84 7.39
CA LYS A 82 12.51 10.80 7.27
C LYS A 82 13.77 9.95 7.29
N GLU A 83 14.15 9.44 6.13
CA GLU A 83 15.53 9.10 5.87
C GLU A 83 16.26 10.41 6.10
N SER A 84 17.11 10.37 7.11
CA SER A 84 17.89 11.48 7.61
C SER A 84 18.42 12.33 6.46
N SER A 85 17.98 13.59 6.42
CA SER A 85 18.83 14.67 5.96
C SER A 85 20.02 14.75 6.93
N ALA A 86 21.12 14.07 6.60
CA ALA A 86 22.49 14.26 7.06
C ALA A 86 23.33 13.19 6.33
N SER A 87 24.28 13.47 5.44
CA SER A 87 24.99 14.68 5.02
C SER A 87 25.66 14.39 3.68
#